data_AF-A0AAJ6ZYQ6-F1
#
_entry.id   AF-A0AAJ6ZYQ6-F1
#
_cell.length_a   1.000
_cell.length_b   1.000
_cell.length_c   1.000
_cell.angle_alpha   90.00
_cell.angle_beta   90.00
_cell.angle_gamma   90.00
#
_symmetry.space_group_name_H-M   'P 1'
#
loop_
_entity.id
_entity.type
_entity.pdbx_description
1 polymer ?
#
loop_
_entity_poly.entity_id
_entity_poly.type
_entity_poly.pdbx_seq_one_letter_code
_entity_poly.pdbx_strand_id
1 'polypeptide(L)'
;MAQLDILIRKRSGMKAKLTNFSNYINSISASGIISELQHELQCRLNKYEALYDQFDELQVEIEVCSDKPEDEYEERSKFEERYYALMAQARSLLCREGATDDGRSVAGSICKQAAMVKVIDDNGNSMDAQLLLDNGSTANFITQSLCSKLKLPTRSVSSEINGINNQSLTNYLNDQQSQ
;
A
#
# COMPACT_ATOMS: atom_id res chain seq x y z
N MET A 1 -34.42 -11.00 12.55
CA MET A 1 -33.77 -12.31 12.76
C MET A 1 -33.08 -12.82 11.49
N ALA A 2 -33.79 -13.23 10.43
CA ALA A 2 -33.17 -13.84 9.24
C ALA A 2 -32.08 -12.99 8.54
N GLN A 3 -32.19 -11.66 8.54
CA GLN A 3 -31.16 -10.78 7.98
C GLN A 3 -29.88 -10.76 8.82
N LEU A 4 -30.00 -10.68 10.15
CA LEU A 4 -28.86 -10.69 11.08
C LEU A 4 -28.09 -12.00 10.98
N ASP A 5 -28.78 -13.15 10.90
CA ASP A 5 -28.15 -14.46 10.74
C ASP A 5 -27.30 -14.56 9.46
N ILE A 6 -27.78 -13.96 8.37
CA ILE A 6 -27.04 -13.90 7.10
C ILE A 6 -25.78 -13.04 7.25
N LEU A 7 -25.88 -11.88 7.92
CA LEU A 7 -24.74 -10.99 8.16
C LEU A 7 -23.69 -11.67 9.05
N ILE A 8 -24.10 -12.34 10.14
CA ILE A 8 -23.21 -13.11 11.02
C ILE A 8 -22.51 -14.24 10.25
N ARG A 9 -23.22 -14.91 9.33
CA ARG A 9 -22.62 -15.92 8.46
C ARG A 9 -21.58 -15.32 7.50
N LYS A 10 -21.86 -14.15 6.91
CA LYS A 10 -20.88 -13.43 6.08
C LYS A 10 -19.64 -13.06 6.88
N ARG A 11 -19.80 -12.55 8.11
CA ARG A 11 -18.69 -12.23 9.03
C ARG A 11 -17.85 -13.47 9.33
N SER A 12 -18.50 -14.60 9.58
CA SER A 12 -17.80 -15.88 9.81
C SER A 12 -16.92 -16.26 8.62
N GLY A 13 -17.37 -15.99 7.39
CA GLY A 13 -16.56 -16.15 6.18
C GLY A 13 -15.34 -15.23 6.13
N MET A 14 -15.48 -13.96 6.55
CA MET A 14 -14.36 -13.02 6.63
C MET A 14 -13.33 -13.45 7.68
N LYS A 15 -13.78 -13.92 8.85
CA LYS A 15 -12.90 -14.52 9.87
C LYS A 15 -12.13 -15.72 9.32
N ALA A 16 -12.78 -16.59 8.56
CA ALA A 16 -12.11 -17.73 7.93
C ALA A 16 -11.03 -17.31 6.93
N LYS A 17 -11.27 -16.25 6.14
CA LYS A 17 -10.24 -15.66 5.26
C LYS A 17 -9.03 -15.21 6.07
N LEU A 18 -9.24 -14.50 7.18
CA LEU A 18 -8.15 -14.04 8.05
C LEU A 18 -7.33 -15.21 8.61
N THR A 19 -7.99 -16.29 9.06
CA THR A 19 -7.34 -17.53 9.50
C THR A 19 -6.48 -18.15 8.39
N ASN A 20 -7.01 -18.23 7.17
CA ASN A 20 -6.27 -18.77 6.02
C ASN A 20 -5.03 -17.94 5.70
N PHE A 21 -5.11 -16.62 5.82
CA PHE A 21 -3.95 -15.76 5.64
C PHE A 21 -2.93 -15.91 6.75
N SER A 22 -3.37 -16.03 8.01
CA SER A 22 -2.49 -16.32 9.15
C SER A 22 -1.69 -17.61 8.92
N ASN A 23 -2.36 -18.68 8.49
CA ASN A 23 -1.70 -19.95 8.18
C ASN A 23 -0.64 -19.79 7.07
N TYR A 24 -0.94 -19.02 6.03
CA TYR A 24 0.00 -18.72 4.95
C TYR A 24 1.22 -17.94 5.44
N ILE A 25 1.02 -16.86 6.22
CA ILE A 25 2.10 -16.05 6.78
C ILE A 25 3.01 -16.89 7.68
N ASN A 26 2.43 -17.73 8.54
CA ASN A 26 3.19 -18.62 9.42
C ASN A 26 4.01 -19.64 8.61
N SER A 27 3.43 -20.21 7.55
CA SER A 27 4.15 -21.14 6.66
C SER A 27 5.35 -20.46 5.99
N ILE A 28 5.17 -19.25 5.47
CA ILE A 28 6.27 -18.54 4.80
C ILE A 28 7.35 -18.14 5.80
N SER A 29 6.93 -17.60 6.95
CA SER A 29 7.85 -17.21 8.03
C SER A 29 8.72 -18.38 8.50
N ALA A 30 8.19 -19.60 8.50
CA ALA A 30 8.94 -20.80 8.86
C ALA A 30 9.85 -21.32 7.73
N SER A 31 9.43 -21.16 6.47
CA SER A 31 10.15 -21.67 5.30
C SER A 31 11.41 -20.88 4.91
N GLY A 32 11.48 -19.60 5.25
CA GLY A 32 12.64 -18.73 4.94
C GLY A 32 12.75 -18.28 3.48
N ILE A 33 11.90 -18.76 2.56
CA ILE A 33 11.89 -18.41 1.11
C ILE A 33 11.12 -17.12 0.80
N ILE A 34 11.27 -16.10 1.65
CA ILE A 34 10.49 -14.85 1.56
C ILE A 34 10.77 -14.12 0.24
N SER A 35 12.02 -14.11 -0.22
CA SER A 35 12.44 -13.44 -1.46
C SER A 35 11.67 -13.90 -2.71
N GLU A 36 11.53 -15.20 -2.87
CA GLU A 36 10.83 -15.79 -4.02
C GLU A 36 9.32 -15.52 -3.98
N LEU A 37 8.77 -15.37 -2.77
CA LEU A 37 7.33 -15.18 -2.53
C LEU A 37 6.94 -13.72 -2.28
N GLN A 38 7.88 -12.79 -2.37
CA GLN A 38 7.64 -11.38 -2.01
C GLN A 38 6.50 -10.76 -2.83
N HIS A 39 6.49 -10.98 -4.14
CA HIS A 39 5.45 -10.45 -5.02
C HIS A 39 4.07 -11.08 -4.75
N GLU A 40 4.03 -12.40 -4.50
CA GLU A 40 2.79 -13.10 -4.15
C GLU A 40 2.24 -12.61 -2.80
N LEU A 41 3.12 -12.47 -1.81
CA LEU A 41 2.78 -11.96 -0.49
C LEU A 41 2.24 -10.52 -0.59
N GLN A 42 2.86 -9.64 -1.39
CA GLN A 42 2.36 -8.30 -1.63
C GLN A 42 0.97 -8.31 -2.29
N CYS A 43 0.75 -9.15 -3.31
CA CYS A 43 -0.55 -9.27 -3.97
C CYS A 43 -1.65 -9.77 -3.02
N ARG A 44 -1.32 -10.74 -2.15
CA ARG A 44 -2.24 -11.20 -1.10
C ARG A 44 -2.51 -10.08 -0.11
N LEU A 45 -1.46 -9.38 0.35
CA LEU A 45 -1.56 -8.30 1.31
C LEU A 45 -2.56 -7.23 0.87
N ASN A 46 -2.47 -6.76 -0.38
CA ASN A 46 -3.42 -5.78 -0.95
C ASN A 46 -4.88 -6.27 -0.90
N LYS A 47 -5.13 -7.58 -1.10
CA LYS A 47 -6.49 -8.16 -1.00
C LYS A 47 -7.01 -8.15 0.44
N TYR A 48 -6.14 -8.30 1.43
CA TYR A 48 -6.50 -8.27 2.84
C TYR A 48 -6.61 -6.84 3.39
N GLU A 49 -5.94 -5.86 2.78
CA GLU A 49 -6.22 -4.43 3.05
C GLU A 49 -7.67 -4.09 2.75
N ALA A 50 -8.13 -4.41 1.53
CA ALA A 50 -9.52 -4.20 1.12
C ALA A 50 -10.54 -5.10 1.87
N LEU A 51 -10.10 -6.13 2.60
CA LEU A 51 -10.97 -6.98 3.41
C LEU A 51 -11.45 -6.25 4.67
N TYR A 52 -10.65 -5.32 5.21
CA TYR A 52 -11.03 -4.58 6.41
C TYR A 52 -12.22 -3.69 6.15
N ASP A 53 -12.22 -2.93 5.05
CA ASP A 53 -13.34 -2.06 4.69
C ASP A 53 -14.65 -2.86 4.55
N GLN A 54 -14.58 -4.03 3.90
CA GLN A 54 -15.74 -4.94 3.78
C GLN A 54 -16.21 -5.47 5.14
N PHE A 55 -15.28 -5.73 6.06
CA PHE A 55 -15.62 -6.16 7.41
C PHE A 55 -16.25 -5.03 8.21
N ASP A 56 -15.70 -3.82 8.16
CA ASP A 56 -16.20 -2.69 8.92
C ASP A 56 -17.62 -2.32 8.51
N GLU A 57 -17.89 -2.21 7.20
CA GLU A 57 -19.25 -2.00 6.68
C GLU A 57 -20.23 -3.06 7.19
N LEU A 58 -19.86 -4.34 7.06
CA LEU A 58 -20.69 -5.46 7.51
C LEU A 58 -20.90 -5.44 9.03
N GLN A 59 -19.86 -5.11 9.78
CA GLN A 59 -19.88 -5.11 11.24
C GLN A 59 -20.73 -3.96 11.79
N VAL A 60 -20.70 -2.78 11.16
CA VAL A 60 -21.65 -1.69 11.45
C VAL A 60 -23.09 -2.14 11.23
N GLU A 61 -23.39 -2.83 10.13
CA GLU A 61 -24.74 -3.35 9.88
C GLU A 61 -25.19 -4.35 10.96
N ILE A 62 -24.28 -5.23 11.41
CA ILE A 62 -24.54 -6.19 12.48
C ILE A 62 -24.83 -5.48 13.80
N GLU A 63 -24.01 -4.50 14.18
CA GLU A 63 -24.15 -3.75 15.43
C GLU A 63 -25.47 -2.98 15.50
N VAL A 64 -25.91 -2.41 14.38
CA VAL A 64 -27.20 -1.70 14.28
C VAL A 64 -28.38 -2.67 14.37
N CYS A 65 -28.24 -3.89 13.83
CA CYS A 65 -29.31 -4.88 13.77
C CYS A 65 -29.37 -5.82 14.98
N SER A 66 -28.37 -5.80 15.87
CA SER A 66 -28.25 -6.72 17.00
C SER A 66 -29.06 -6.24 18.21
N ASP A 67 -29.71 -7.19 18.89
CA ASP A 67 -30.36 -6.94 20.18
C ASP A 67 -29.34 -6.77 21.33
N LYS A 68 -28.05 -7.06 21.07
CA LYS A 68 -26.92 -6.97 22.02
C LYS A 68 -25.69 -6.37 21.34
N PRO A 69 -25.68 -5.05 21.07
CA PRO A 69 -24.57 -4.40 20.36
C PRO A 69 -23.24 -4.50 21.11
N GLU A 70 -23.24 -4.60 22.45
CA GLU A 70 -22.05 -4.81 23.27
C GLU A 70 -21.25 -6.08 22.90
N ASP A 71 -21.92 -7.20 22.66
CA ASP A 71 -21.28 -8.46 22.25
C ASP A 71 -20.63 -8.30 20.86
N GLU A 72 -21.27 -7.51 19.99
CA GLU A 72 -20.78 -7.24 18.64
C GLU A 72 -19.58 -6.28 18.64
N TYR A 73 -19.55 -5.27 19.51
CA TYR A 73 -18.37 -4.42 19.71
C TYR A 73 -17.16 -5.20 20.22
N GLU A 74 -17.38 -6.17 21.12
CA GLU A 74 -16.31 -7.06 21.58
C GLU A 74 -15.77 -7.94 20.44
N GLU A 75 -16.67 -8.43 19.58
CA GLU A 75 -16.30 -9.19 18.39
C GLU A 75 -15.52 -8.34 17.37
N ARG A 76 -15.88 -7.07 17.17
CA ARG A 76 -15.07 -6.11 16.37
C ARG A 76 -13.66 -6.00 16.93
N SER A 77 -13.53 -5.73 18.23
CA SER A 77 -12.23 -5.58 18.89
C SER A 77 -11.34 -6.82 18.70
N LYS A 78 -11.89 -8.03 18.88
CA LYS A 78 -11.18 -9.29 18.66
C LYS A 78 -10.76 -9.48 17.20
N PHE A 79 -11.58 -9.07 16.25
CA PHE A 79 -11.25 -9.15 14.83
C PHE A 79 -10.11 -8.17 14.48
N GLU A 80 -10.22 -6.93 14.93
CA GLU A 80 -9.24 -5.87 14.68
C GLU A 80 -7.86 -6.18 15.25
N GLU A 81 -7.81 -6.67 16.49
CA GLU A 81 -6.56 -7.10 17.12
C GLU A 81 -5.84 -8.15 16.24
N ARG A 82 -6.57 -9.17 15.79
CA ARG A 82 -6.00 -10.22 14.92
C ARG A 82 -5.63 -9.68 13.55
N TYR A 83 -6.47 -8.83 12.97
CA TYR A 83 -6.24 -8.24 11.66
C TYR A 83 -4.97 -7.41 11.65
N TYR A 84 -4.85 -6.43 12.54
CA TYR A 84 -3.70 -5.54 12.57
C TYR A 84 -2.41 -6.27 12.95
N ALA A 85 -2.46 -7.23 13.87
CA ALA A 85 -1.32 -8.07 14.18
C ALA A 85 -0.82 -8.85 12.94
N LEU A 86 -1.74 -9.45 12.18
CA LEU A 86 -1.40 -10.21 10.98
C LEU A 86 -0.88 -9.31 9.85
N MET A 87 -1.49 -8.14 9.65
CA MET A 87 -1.03 -7.16 8.66
C MET A 87 0.36 -6.64 8.98
N ALA A 88 0.65 -6.36 10.26
CA ALA A 88 1.97 -5.95 10.71
C ALA A 88 3.02 -7.05 10.48
N GLN A 89 2.67 -8.30 10.81
CA GLN A 89 3.55 -9.45 10.56
C GLN A 89 3.87 -9.60 9.06
N ALA A 90 2.85 -9.55 8.21
CA ALA A 90 3.02 -9.66 6.76
C ALA A 90 3.88 -8.52 6.18
N ARG A 91 3.65 -7.27 6.62
CA ARG A 91 4.47 -6.11 6.21
C ARG A 91 5.91 -6.20 6.69
N SER A 92 6.14 -6.70 7.90
CA SER A 92 7.48 -6.92 8.44
C SER A 92 8.28 -7.93 7.60
N LEU A 93 7.62 -9.02 7.17
CA LEU A 93 8.25 -10.00 6.26
C LEU A 93 8.65 -9.36 4.93
N LEU A 94 7.84 -8.47 4.37
CA LEU A 94 8.16 -7.74 3.13
C LEU A 94 9.29 -6.72 3.29
N CYS A 95 9.43 -6.10 4.48
CA CYS A 95 10.49 -5.12 4.75
C CYS A 95 11.86 -5.75 5.02
N ARG A 96 11.91 -7.02 5.44
CA ARG A 96 13.15 -7.68 5.90
C ARG A 96 14.22 -7.86 4.80
N GLU A 97 13.86 -7.72 3.54
CA GLU A 97 14.81 -7.86 2.41
C GLU A 97 15.27 -6.54 1.78
N GLY A 98 14.94 -5.38 2.39
CA GLY A 98 15.42 -4.07 1.95
C GLY A 98 16.72 -3.60 2.60
N ALA A 99 17.23 -4.33 3.60
CA ALA A 99 18.40 -3.93 4.38
C ALA A 99 19.65 -4.72 3.97
N THR A 100 20.25 -4.34 2.84
CA THR A 100 21.71 -4.46 2.74
C THR A 100 22.31 -3.35 3.61
N ASP A 101 23.03 -3.80 4.64
CA ASP A 101 23.95 -3.08 5.53
C ASP A 101 24.30 -1.63 5.14
N ASP A 102 23.73 -0.67 5.86
CA ASP A 102 24.44 0.53 6.31
C ASP A 102 23.64 1.18 7.44
N GLY A 103 24.24 1.23 8.63
CA GLY A 103 23.61 1.67 9.86
C GLY A 103 22.96 3.06 9.78
N ARG A 104 21.66 3.09 9.48
CA ARG A 104 20.77 4.20 9.83
C ARG A 104 19.35 3.67 10.02
N SER A 105 18.96 3.53 11.29
CA SER A 105 17.57 3.38 11.66
C SER A 105 16.74 4.51 11.05
N VAL A 106 15.90 4.17 10.10
CA VAL A 106 14.76 5.01 9.73
C VAL A 106 13.52 4.19 9.99
N ALA A 107 12.94 4.41 11.18
CA ALA A 107 11.56 4.05 11.44
C ALA A 107 10.69 4.77 10.41
N GLY A 108 10.02 4.03 9.53
CA GLY A 108 9.10 4.65 8.57
C GLY A 108 8.84 3.92 7.26
N SER A 109 8.90 2.58 7.20
CA SER A 109 8.41 1.84 6.02
C SER A 109 6.89 1.67 6.10
N ILE A 110 6.16 2.79 6.06
CA ILE A 110 4.74 2.75 5.71
C ILE A 110 4.72 2.47 4.21
N CYS A 111 4.26 1.28 3.81
CA CYS A 111 4.02 0.94 2.41
C CYS A 111 3.17 2.05 1.75
N LYS A 112 3.84 2.93 1.01
CA LYS A 112 3.42 3.30 -0.33
C LYS A 112 4.33 2.51 -1.26
N GLN A 113 3.89 2.29 -2.50
CA GLN A 113 4.60 1.54 -3.54
C GLN A 113 5.90 2.27 -3.95
N ALA A 114 6.80 2.48 -2.99
CA ALA A 114 7.97 3.31 -3.08
C ALA A 114 9.17 2.39 -3.33
N ALA A 115 9.55 2.22 -4.60
CA ALA A 115 10.75 1.51 -4.97
C ALA A 115 11.95 2.46 -4.90
N MET A 116 13.10 1.98 -4.43
CA MET A 116 14.36 2.69 -4.60
C MET A 116 15.02 2.20 -5.88
N VAL A 117 15.37 3.12 -6.79
CA VAL A 117 16.15 2.78 -7.98
C VAL A 117 17.40 3.62 -8.07
N LYS A 118 18.40 3.03 -8.71
CA LYS A 118 19.66 3.68 -9.01
C LYS A 118 19.57 4.34 -10.39
N VAL A 119 19.65 5.67 -10.42
CA VAL A 119 19.61 6.48 -11.65
C VAL A 119 21.02 6.94 -11.98
N ILE A 120 21.33 7.03 -13.28
CA ILE A 120 22.63 7.48 -13.77
C ILE A 120 22.43 8.85 -14.43
N ASP A 121 23.25 9.83 -14.07
CA ASP A 121 23.26 11.15 -14.70
C ASP A 121 24.01 11.16 -16.04
N ASP A 122 24.02 12.32 -16.71
CA ASP A 122 24.74 12.54 -17.97
C ASP A 122 26.26 12.37 -17.87
N ASN A 123 26.82 12.45 -16.66
CA ASN A 123 28.25 12.31 -16.38
C ASN A 123 28.61 10.88 -15.95
N GLY A 124 27.64 9.95 -15.92
CA GLY A 124 27.84 8.57 -15.46
C GLY A 124 27.81 8.40 -13.94
N ASN A 125 27.49 9.45 -13.17
CA ASN A 125 27.36 9.35 -11.72
C ASN A 125 26.04 8.70 -11.34
N SER A 126 26.10 7.92 -10.27
CA SER A 126 24.97 7.17 -9.77
C SER A 126 24.30 7.86 -8.59
N MET A 127 22.98 7.97 -8.63
CA MET A 127 22.17 8.52 -7.54
C MET A 127 20.96 7.65 -7.24
N ASP A 128 20.57 7.63 -5.98
CA ASP A 128 19.40 6.89 -5.53
C ASP A 128 18.14 7.78 -5.64
N ALA A 129 17.11 7.25 -6.29
CA ALA A 129 15.82 7.93 -6.47
C ALA A 129 14.66 7.05 -5.97
N GLN A 130 13.73 7.67 -5.24
CA GLN A 130 12.50 7.02 -4.81
C GLN A 130 11.44 7.14 -5.90
N LEU A 131 10.87 6.00 -6.29
CA LEU A 131 9.82 5.89 -7.30
C LEU A 131 8.53 5.47 -6.64
N LEU A 132 7.43 6.15 -6.95
CA LEU A 132 6.10 5.66 -6.63
C LEU A 132 5.57 4.85 -7.82
N LEU A 133 5.33 3.56 -7.63
CA LEU A 133 4.66 2.70 -8.61
C LEU A 133 3.14 2.90 -8.45
N ASP A 134 2.50 3.39 -9.51
CA ASP A 134 1.06 3.62 -9.52
C ASP A 134 0.45 3.06 -10.81
N ASN A 135 -0.19 1.89 -10.71
CA ASN A 135 -0.89 1.27 -11.83
C ASN A 135 -2.14 2.05 -12.27
N GLY A 136 -2.56 3.07 -11.51
CA GLY A 136 -3.66 3.96 -11.87
C GLY A 136 -3.26 5.18 -12.69
N SER A 137 -1.97 5.47 -12.86
CA SER A 137 -1.50 6.64 -13.61
C SER A 137 -1.35 6.34 -15.10
N THR A 138 -1.82 7.26 -15.96
CA THR A 138 -1.65 7.19 -17.42
C THR A 138 -0.35 7.83 -17.91
N ALA A 139 0.42 8.46 -17.01
CA ALA A 139 1.68 9.13 -17.32
C ALA A 139 2.73 8.90 -16.22
N ASN A 140 4.00 9.03 -16.58
CA ASN A 140 5.13 9.00 -15.65
C ASN A 140 5.47 10.42 -15.21
N PHE A 141 5.60 10.63 -13.90
CA PHE A 141 5.94 11.92 -13.32
C PHE A 141 7.30 11.87 -12.62
N ILE A 142 8.07 12.94 -12.77
CA ILE A 142 9.35 13.16 -12.09
C ILE A 142 9.31 14.52 -11.42
N THR A 143 9.91 14.65 -10.24
CA THR A 143 10.00 15.95 -9.57
C THR A 143 10.93 16.89 -10.33
N GLN A 144 10.60 18.19 -10.36
CA GLN A 144 11.45 19.20 -11.01
C GLN A 144 12.87 19.18 -10.46
N SER A 145 13.03 18.99 -9.14
CA SER A 145 14.35 18.89 -8.50
C SER A 145 15.17 17.70 -9.02
N LEU A 146 14.54 16.54 -9.28
CA LEU A 146 15.27 15.39 -9.80
C LEU A 146 15.58 15.57 -11.29
N CYS A 147 14.65 16.14 -12.06
CA CYS A 147 14.87 16.51 -13.46
C CYS A 147 16.07 17.47 -13.61
N SER A 148 16.15 18.52 -12.78
CA SER A 148 17.28 19.46 -12.75
C SER A 148 18.59 18.78 -12.36
N LYS A 149 18.58 17.89 -11.35
CA LYS A 149 19.78 17.15 -10.92
C LYS A 149 20.32 16.20 -12.00
N LEU A 150 19.42 15.55 -12.73
CA LEU A 150 19.75 14.65 -13.82
C LEU A 150 20.04 15.38 -15.14
N LYS A 151 19.84 16.72 -15.17
CA LYS A 151 19.98 17.57 -16.37
C LYS A 151 19.22 17.00 -17.58
N LEU A 152 18.03 16.45 -17.34
CA LEU A 152 17.23 15.86 -18.41
C LEU A 152 16.78 16.96 -19.38
N PRO A 153 16.77 16.69 -20.70
CA PRO A 153 16.23 17.61 -21.67
C PRO A 153 14.74 17.80 -21.42
N THR A 154 14.31 19.05 -21.26
CA THR A 154 12.90 19.42 -21.10
C THR A 154 12.38 20.08 -22.37
N ARG A 155 11.07 19.97 -22.59
CA ARG A 155 10.36 20.70 -23.64
C ARG A 155 9.10 21.30 -23.03
N SER A 156 8.76 22.52 -23.44
CA SER A 156 7.51 23.12 -23.02
C SER A 156 6.34 22.42 -23.71
N VAL A 157 5.34 22.03 -22.92
CA VAL A 157 4.11 21.41 -23.40
C VAL A 157 2.93 22.00 -22.65
N SER A 158 1.87 22.37 -23.38
CA SER A 158 0.60 22.76 -22.79
C SER A 158 -0.24 21.50 -22.64
N SER A 159 -0.32 20.96 -21.44
CA SER A 159 -1.13 19.78 -21.13
C SER A 159 -1.81 19.97 -19.78
N GLU A 160 -3.09 19.61 -19.72
CA GLU A 160 -3.87 19.64 -18.48
C GLU A 160 -3.74 18.29 -17.78
N ILE A 161 -3.41 18.32 -16.49
CA ILE A 161 -3.31 17.12 -15.66
C ILE A 161 -4.48 17.13 -14.69
N ASN A 162 -5.38 16.16 -14.84
CA ASN A 162 -6.51 15.95 -13.94
C ASN A 162 -6.11 15.00 -12.81
N GLY A 163 -6.08 15.54 -11.58
CA GLY A 163 -5.83 14.78 -10.36
C GLY A 163 -7.11 14.27 -9.70
N ILE A 164 -6.94 13.62 -8.56
CA ILE A 164 -8.04 13.19 -7.69
C ILE A 164 -8.72 14.43 -7.08
N ASN A 165 -10.03 14.36 -6.83
CA ASN A 165 -10.87 15.46 -6.29
C ASN A 165 -11.03 16.68 -7.22
N ASN A 166 -11.11 16.46 -8.54
CA ASN A 166 -11.37 17.52 -9.53
C ASN A 166 -10.35 18.67 -9.48
N GLN A 167 -9.10 18.34 -9.10
CA GLN A 167 -8.00 19.28 -9.13
C GLN A 167 -7.30 19.17 -10.48
N SER A 168 -7.40 20.21 -11.30
CA SER A 168 -6.72 20.29 -12.58
C SER A 168 -5.58 21.30 -12.48
N LEU A 169 -4.37 20.89 -12.84
CA LEU A 169 -3.22 21.78 -12.96
C LEU A 169 -2.94 22.06 -14.43
N THR A 170 -2.95 23.33 -14.82
CA THR A 170 -2.42 23.81 -16.09
C THR A 170 -1.03 24.40 -15.82
N ASN A 171 0.03 23.66 -16.15
CA ASN A 171 1.38 24.17 -16.00
C ASN A 171 1.81 24.94 -17.27
N TYR A 172 2.14 26.22 -17.11
CA TYR A 172 2.92 27.00 -18.07
C TYR A 172 4.37 27.01 -17.60
N LEU A 173 5.23 26.20 -18.21
CA LEU A 173 6.69 26.34 -18.02
C LEU A 173 7.20 27.40 -18.98
N ASN A 174 7.44 28.61 -18.46
CA ASN A 174 8.05 29.71 -19.21
C ASN A 174 9.53 29.41 -19.48
N ASP A 175 9.91 29.41 -20.75
CA ASP A 175 11.31 29.42 -21.19
C ASP A 175 12.01 30.66 -20.63
N GLN A 176 13.08 30.46 -19.86
CA GLN A 176 14.15 31.44 -19.76
C GLN A 176 15.14 31.11 -20.86
N GLN A 177 15.02 31.80 -22.00
CA GLN A 177 16.09 31.91 -22.98
C GLN A 177 17.31 32.60 -22.34
N SER A 178 18.50 32.07 -22.56
CA SER A 178 19.76 32.84 -22.68
C SER A 178 20.75 31.93 -23.41
N GLN A 179 20.91 32.18 -24.72
CA GLN A 179 22.05 32.85 -25.36
C GLN A 179 23.27 31.93 -25.51
#